data_AF-A0AAE8LUQ5-F1
#
_entry.id   AF-A0AAE8LUQ5-F1
#
_cell.length_a   1.000
_cell.length_b   1.000
_cell.length_c   1.000
_cell.angle_alpha   90.00
_cell.angle_beta   90.00
_cell.angle_gamma   90.00
#
_symmetry.space_group_name_H-M   'P 1'
#
loop_
_entity.id
_entity.type
_entity.pdbx_description
1 polymer ?
#
loop_
_entity_poly.entity_id
_entity_poly.type
_entity_poly.pdbx_seq_one_letter_code
_entity_poly.pdbx_strand_id
1 'polypeptide(L)' 'MEKIYVTDDELTVLRLYRSCDQVRFTKHRLNKVEAQEFASILGNPGYTKYDGAECFGLSKGKIGVAAFIKQGGAE' A
#
# COMPACT_ATOMS: atom_id res chain seq x y z
N MET A 1 30.40 -2.98 -1.21
CA MET A 1 28.98 -3.27 -1.50
C MET A 1 28.50 -4.25 -0.45
N GLU A 2 27.63 -3.82 0.47
CA GLU A 2 27.10 -4.69 1.53
C GLU A 2 26.12 -5.70 0.94
N LYS A 3 26.12 -6.92 1.51
CA LYS A 3 25.13 -7.95 1.17
C LYS A 3 23.87 -7.66 1.98
N ILE A 4 22.75 -7.43 1.29
CA ILE A 4 21.43 -7.33 1.91
C ILE A 4 20.85 -8.74 1.97
N TYR A 5 20.59 -9.22 3.19
CA TYR A 5 19.90 -10.49 3.43
C TYR A 5 18.43 -10.20 3.67
N VAL A 6 17.57 -10.99 3.04
CA VAL A 6 16.11 -10.91 3.19
C VAL A 6 15.61 -12.14 3.94
N THR A 7 14.54 -11.94 4.71
CA THR A 7 13.77 -13.01 5.33
C THR A 7 13.02 -13.84 4.28
N ASP A 8 12.52 -15.02 4.67
CA ASP A 8 11.74 -15.89 3.78
C ASP A 8 10.44 -15.22 3.29
N ASP A 9 9.81 -14.40 4.14
CA ASP A 9 8.61 -13.63 3.80
C ASP A 9 8.92 -12.56 2.73
N GLU A 10 10.01 -11.81 2.92
CA GLU A 10 10.47 -10.82 1.94
C GLU A 10 10.87 -11.49 0.61
N LEU A 11 11.52 -12.65 0.65
CA LEU A 11 11.85 -13.43 -0.53
C LEU A 11 10.59 -13.90 -1.27
N THR A 12 9.55 -14.27 -0.54
CA THR A 12 8.25 -14.66 -1.11
C THR A 12 7.61 -13.50 -1.87
N VAL A 13 7.61 -12.29 -1.30
CA VAL A 13 7.13 -11.08 -1.97
C VAL A 13 7.91 -10.80 -3.26
N LEU A 14 9.24 -10.96 -3.25
CA LEU A 14 10.07 -10.79 -4.45
C LEU A 14 9.76 -11.82 -5.54
N ARG A 15 9.46 -13.07 -5.15
CA ARG A 15 9.05 -14.12 -6.10
C ARG A 15 7.69 -13.81 -6.72
N LEU A 16 6.71 -13.41 -5.91
CA LEU A 16 5.38 -12.99 -6.38
C LEU A 16 5.48 -11.81 -7.33
N TYR A 17 6.34 -10.82 -7.02
CA TYR A 17 6.61 -9.73 -7.93
C TYR A 17 7.03 -10.24 -9.30
N ARG A 18 7.93 -11.22 -9.41
CA ARG A 18 8.40 -11.74 -10.71
C ARG A 18 7.31 -12.48 -11.48
N SER A 19 6.44 -13.23 -10.82
CA SER A 19 5.48 -14.12 -11.48
C SER A 19 4.15 -13.45 -11.83
N CYS A 20 3.75 -12.40 -11.10
CA CYS A 20 2.45 -11.78 -11.28
C CYS A 20 2.50 -10.58 -12.24
N ASP A 21 1.40 -10.38 -12.97
CA ASP A 21 1.17 -9.18 -13.78
C ASP A 21 1.03 -7.93 -12.91
N GLN A 22 0.50 -8.08 -11.69
CA GLN A 22 0.32 -7.01 -10.72
C GLN A 22 0.52 -7.52 -9.28
N VAL A 23 1.12 -6.69 -8.42
CA VAL A 23 1.20 -6.90 -6.97
C VAL A 23 0.50 -5.73 -6.28
N ARG A 24 -0.42 -6.03 -5.36
CA ARG A 24 -1.20 -5.01 -4.64
C ARG A 24 -0.97 -5.09 -3.14
N PHE A 25 -0.47 -4.01 -2.56
CA PHE A 25 -0.36 -3.85 -1.11
C PHE A 25 -1.55 -3.04 -0.61
N THR A 26 -2.32 -3.62 0.31
CA THR A 26 -3.53 -2.98 0.82
C THR A 26 -3.52 -2.95 2.34
N LYS A 27 -3.90 -1.81 2.92
CA LYS A 27 -4.06 -1.66 4.38
C LYS A 27 -5.36 -0.92 4.68
N HIS A 28 -6.06 -1.33 5.73
CA HIS A 28 -7.39 -0.82 6.09
C HIS A 28 -7.41 -0.25 7.51
N ARG A 29 -8.47 0.51 7.82
CA ARG A 29 -8.79 1.06 9.15
C ARG A 29 -7.70 2.01 9.68
N LEU A 30 -7.04 2.72 8.79
CA LEU A 30 -6.02 3.71 9.14
C LEU A 30 -6.63 5.05 9.46
N ASN A 31 -5.93 5.89 10.22
CA ASN A 31 -6.23 7.33 10.20
C ASN A 31 -5.71 7.95 8.89
N LYS A 32 -6.08 9.21 8.62
CA LYS A 32 -5.74 9.88 7.36
C LYS A 32 -4.23 10.02 7.14
N VAL A 33 -3.47 10.31 8.21
CA VAL A 33 -2.01 10.48 8.15
C VAL A 33 -1.33 9.15 7.86
N GLU A 34 -1.68 8.10 8.62
CA GLU A 34 -1.14 6.75 8.41
C GLU A 34 -1.48 6.20 7.01
N ALA A 35 -2.68 6.50 6.51
CA ALA A 35 -3.10 6.08 5.17
C ALA A 35 -2.26 6.77 4.10
N GLN A 36 -2.02 8.07 4.24
CA GLN A 36 -1.18 8.82 3.32
C GLN A 36 0.27 8.32 3.38
N GLU A 37 0.85 8.14 4.57
CA GLU A 37 2.22 7.63 4.74
C GLU A 37 2.40 6.25 4.09
N PHE A 38 1.48 5.32 4.34
CA PHE A 38 1.53 3.99 3.74
C PHE A 38 1.42 4.03 2.21
N ALA A 39 0.53 4.85 1.65
CA ALA A 39 0.41 4.97 0.21
C ALA A 39 1.59 5.74 -0.42
N SER A 40 2.31 6.54 0.36
CA SER A 40 3.43 7.36 -0.13
C SER A 40 4.72 6.56 -0.35
N ILE A 41 4.77 5.28 0.04
CA ILE A 41 5.94 4.42 -0.22
C ILE A 41 6.30 4.34 -1.72
N LEU A 42 5.32 4.56 -2.61
CA LEU A 42 5.53 4.53 -4.06
C LEU A 42 5.73 5.93 -4.68
N GLY A 43 5.49 7.01 -3.93
CA GLY A 43 5.51 8.38 -4.44
C GLY A 43 4.41 9.26 -3.83
N ASN A 44 3.80 10.14 -4.61
CA ASN A 44 2.71 11.00 -4.15
C ASN A 44 1.34 10.37 -4.48
N PRO A 45 0.59 9.84 -3.50
CA PRO A 45 -0.63 9.11 -3.76
C PRO A 45 -1.83 10.02 -4.02
N GLY A 46 -2.75 9.58 -4.87
CA GLY A 46 -4.03 10.24 -5.07
C GLY A 46 -4.98 9.93 -3.91
N TYR A 47 -5.73 10.93 -3.46
CA TYR A 47 -6.82 10.77 -2.51
C TYR A 47 -8.14 10.59 -3.25
N THR A 48 -8.91 9.58 -2.87
CA THR A 48 -10.25 9.32 -3.43
C THR A 48 -11.25 9.10 -2.31
N LYS A 49 -12.44 9.70 -2.46
CA LYS A 49 -13.58 9.51 -1.56
C LYS A 49 -14.80 9.09 -2.38
N TYR A 50 -15.41 7.99 -1.98
CA TYR A 50 -16.66 7.44 -2.54
C TYR A 50 -17.60 7.06 -1.40
N ASP A 51 -18.87 6.78 -1.73
CA ASP A 51 -19.86 6.38 -0.72
C ASP A 51 -19.37 5.15 0.05
N GLY A 52 -19.10 5.35 1.35
CA GLY A 52 -18.66 4.29 2.25
C GLY A 52 -17.14 4.06 2.34
N ALA A 53 -16.28 4.77 1.59
CA ALA A 53 -14.84 4.73 1.86
C ALA A 53 -14.05 5.98 1.43
N GLU A 54 -12.98 6.23 2.18
CA GLU A 54 -11.93 7.19 1.82
C GLU A 54 -10.61 6.44 1.73
N CYS A 55 -9.84 6.67 0.67
CA CYS A 55 -8.54 6.01 0.53
C CYS A 55 -7.49 6.87 -0.17
N PHE A 56 -6.24 6.52 0.09
CA PHE A 56 -5.10 6.94 -0.72
C PHE A 56 -4.65 5.77 -1.60
N GLY A 57 -4.30 6.05 -2.85
CA GLY A 57 -3.83 5.04 -3.78
C GLY A 57 -2.80 5.56 -4.76
N LEU A 58 -1.88 4.68 -5.15
CA LEU A 58 -0.92 4.94 -6.21
C LEU A 58 -0.55 3.64 -6.89
N SER A 59 -0.21 3.71 -8.17
CA SER A 59 0.41 2.58 -8.88
C SER A 59 1.69 3.06 -9.57
N LYS A 60 2.74 2.25 -9.51
CA LYS A 60 4.02 2.48 -10.18
C LYS A 60 4.50 1.18 -10.81
N GLY A 61 4.52 1.12 -12.13
CA GLY A 61 4.72 -0.14 -12.86
C GLY A 61 3.65 -1.15 -12.45
N LYS A 62 4.07 -2.37 -12.08
CA LYS A 62 3.15 -3.44 -11.63
C LYS A 62 2.80 -3.42 -10.15
N ILE A 63 3.32 -2.46 -9.37
CA ILE A 63 3.01 -2.35 -7.94
C ILE A 63 1.88 -1.35 -7.75
N GLY A 64 0.82 -1.77 -7.10
CA GLY A 64 -0.24 -0.91 -6.60
C GLY A 64 -0.22 -0.86 -5.07
N VAL A 65 -0.49 0.32 -4.51
CA VAL A 65 -0.73 0.49 -3.08
C VAL A 65 -2.09 1.16 -2.86
N ALA A 66 -2.82 0.71 -1.85
CA ALA A 66 -4.08 1.29 -1.43
C ALA A 66 -4.20 1.31 0.10
N ALA A 67 -4.59 2.45 0.65
CA ALA A 67 -4.68 2.69 2.08
C ALA A 67 -6.07 3.23 2.41
N PHE A 68 -6.89 2.45 3.11
CA PHE A 68 -8.29 2.78 3.40
C PHE A 68 -8.42 3.35 4.81
N ILE A 69 -9.03 4.53 4.89
CA ILE A 69 -9.24 5.27 6.12
C ILE A 69 -10.45 4.67 6.87
N LYS A 70 -10.36 4.56 8.20
CA LYS A 70 -11.47 4.14 9.05
C LYS A 70 -12.63 5.13 8.89
N GLN A 71 -13.80 4.66 8.47
CA GLN A 71 -15.03 5.43 8.55
C GLN A 71 -15.70 5.19 9.91
N GLY A 72 -16.09 6.26 10.61
CA GLY A 72 -16.92 6.17 11.82
C GLY A 72 -16.19 5.80 13.11
N GLY A 73 -15.13 6.52 13.46
CA GLY A 73 -14.71 6.64 14.87
C GLY A 73 -15.29 7.92 15.45
N ALA A 74 -16.49 7.87 16.02
CA ALA A 74 -16.81 8.80 17.10
C ALA A 74 -15.81 8.53 18.24
N GLU A 75 -15.37 9.61 18.88
CA GLU A 75 -14.62 9.59 20.15
C GLU A 75 -15.30 8.73 21.21
#